data_AF-A0A2M6UFX1-F1
#
_entry.id   AF-A0A2M6UFX1-F1
#
_cell.length_a   1.000
_cell.length_b   1.000
_cell.length_c   1.000
_cell.angle_alpha   90.00
_cell.angle_beta   90.00
_cell.angle_gamma   90.00
#
_symmetry.space_group_name_H-M   'P 1'
#
loop_
_entity.id
_entity.type
_entity.pdbx_description
1 polymer ?
#
loop_
_entity_poly.entity_id
_entity_poly.type
_entity_poly.pdbx_seq_one_letter_code
_entity_poly.pdbx_strand_id
1 'polypeptide(L)'
;MSEAFDREALLDAFDSIGRAAADAGTKLQIAVYGGSALMLASNFRFATEDVDVSKLEHPLPDWLKRITAELAARNGWDADWFNDQVVFHLSPLADRAADHLEFGTFPRDGTSPGLEVSVPSAAYLLALKLKAFRITDPVRGETERLDILNLMKVVGISTVEEAIALLGRYFPVSAASSEKQHFLLKNMDLGGGADAPKYPR
;
A
#
# COMPACT_ATOMS: atom_id res chain seq x y z
N MET A 1 19.90 -2.59 10.94
CA MET A 1 18.72 -1.92 10.37
C MET A 1 18.52 -2.55 9.01
N SER A 2 17.32 -3.01 8.68
CA SER A 2 17.03 -3.48 7.33
C SER A 2 17.16 -2.30 6.36
N GLU A 3 17.68 -2.55 5.17
CA GLU A 3 17.72 -1.52 4.13
C GLU A 3 16.33 -1.36 3.52
N ALA A 4 15.83 -0.13 3.46
CA ALA A 4 14.63 0.18 2.68
C ALA A 4 14.90 -0.07 1.20
N PHE A 5 13.91 -0.55 0.46
CA PHE A 5 14.01 -0.74 -0.98
C PHE A 5 13.21 0.30 -1.76
N ASP A 6 13.75 0.62 -2.93
CA ASP A 6 13.12 1.54 -3.87
C ASP A 6 12.14 0.81 -4.80
N ARG A 7 11.56 1.58 -5.71
CA ARG A 7 10.56 1.09 -6.66
C ARG A 7 11.12 0.03 -7.60
N GLU A 8 12.32 0.20 -8.14
CA GLU A 8 12.86 -0.74 -9.12
C GLU A 8 13.21 -2.07 -8.44
N ALA A 9 13.80 -2.03 -7.25
CA ALA A 9 14.12 -3.23 -6.50
C ALA A 9 12.86 -4.04 -6.15
N LEU A 10 11.74 -3.37 -5.81
CA LEU A 10 10.46 -4.06 -5.60
C LEU A 10 9.91 -4.68 -6.90
N LEU A 11 10.03 -4.00 -8.03
CA LEU A 11 9.56 -4.54 -9.31
C LEU A 11 10.41 -5.75 -9.77
N ASP A 12 11.71 -5.72 -9.53
CA ASP A 12 12.61 -6.86 -9.79
C ASP A 12 12.29 -8.06 -8.89
N ALA A 13 11.90 -7.79 -7.64
CA ALA A 13 11.39 -8.82 -6.72
C ALA A 13 10.05 -9.41 -7.22
N PHE A 14 9.13 -8.58 -7.71
CA PHE A 14 7.88 -9.05 -8.32
C PHE A 14 8.13 -9.84 -9.61
N ASP A 15 9.12 -9.47 -10.42
CA ASP A 15 9.55 -10.27 -11.57
C ASP A 15 10.00 -11.67 -11.13
N SER A 16 10.81 -11.73 -10.07
CA SER A 16 11.32 -13.00 -9.52
C SER A 16 10.20 -13.87 -8.95
N ILE A 17 9.25 -13.28 -8.21
CA ILE A 17 8.06 -13.97 -7.68
C ILE A 17 7.17 -14.44 -8.83
N GLY A 18 6.96 -13.61 -9.86
CA GLY A 18 6.17 -13.95 -11.04
C GLY A 18 6.74 -15.14 -11.79
N ARG A 19 8.06 -15.20 -11.99
CA ARG A 19 8.74 -16.38 -12.58
C ARG A 19 8.56 -17.62 -11.70
N ALA A 20 8.80 -17.51 -10.40
CA ALA A 20 8.66 -18.64 -9.49
C ALA A 20 7.23 -19.20 -9.44
N ALA A 21 6.22 -18.33 -9.49
CA ALA A 21 4.81 -18.72 -9.55
C ALA A 21 4.50 -19.47 -10.85
N ALA A 22 4.98 -18.96 -11.99
CA ALA A 22 4.79 -19.58 -13.30
C ALA A 22 5.49 -20.95 -13.40
N ASP A 23 6.73 -21.05 -12.91
CA ASP A 23 7.50 -22.31 -12.85
C ASP A 23 6.82 -23.36 -11.96
N ALA A 24 6.13 -22.91 -10.91
CA ALA A 24 5.31 -23.76 -10.05
C ALA A 24 3.96 -24.15 -10.68
N GLY A 25 3.64 -23.68 -11.89
CA GLY A 25 2.37 -23.92 -12.56
C GLY A 25 1.19 -23.18 -11.92
N THR A 26 1.46 -22.09 -11.21
CA THR A 26 0.47 -21.31 -10.46
C THR A 26 0.35 -19.89 -11.00
N LYS A 27 -0.72 -19.19 -10.58
CA LYS A 27 -0.89 -17.76 -10.82
C LYS A 27 -1.28 -17.08 -9.52
N LEU A 28 -0.35 -16.37 -8.93
CA LEU A 28 -0.53 -15.63 -7.69
C LEU A 28 -1.22 -14.29 -7.97
N GLN A 29 -2.27 -13.96 -7.22
CA GLN A 29 -2.90 -12.66 -7.27
C GLN A 29 -2.80 -11.99 -5.91
N ILE A 30 -2.16 -10.82 -5.85
CA ILE A 30 -2.04 -10.05 -4.60
C ILE A 30 -2.62 -8.65 -4.75
N ALA A 31 -3.01 -8.05 -3.63
CA ALA A 31 -3.17 -6.61 -3.54
C ALA A 31 -2.09 -6.05 -2.60
N VAL A 32 -1.40 -4.98 -3.02
CA VAL A 32 -0.33 -4.33 -2.27
C VAL A 32 -0.88 -3.09 -1.56
N TYR A 33 -0.52 -2.88 -0.30
CA TYR A 33 -1.02 -1.81 0.57
C TYR A 33 0.12 -0.98 1.19
N GLY A 34 -0.22 -0.07 2.12
CA GLY A 34 0.78 0.61 2.94
C GLY A 34 1.69 1.58 2.16
N GLY A 35 2.94 1.70 2.61
CA GLY A 35 3.95 2.54 1.95
C GLY A 35 4.35 2.03 0.57
N SER A 36 4.40 0.70 0.39
CA SER A 36 4.71 0.07 -0.89
C SER A 36 3.65 0.38 -1.97
N ALA A 37 2.36 0.39 -1.63
CA ALA A 37 1.31 0.81 -2.56
C ALA A 37 1.49 2.26 -3.04
N LEU A 38 1.81 3.18 -2.12
CA LEU A 38 2.12 4.55 -2.48
C LEU A 38 3.36 4.65 -3.37
N MET A 39 4.40 3.86 -3.10
CA MET A 39 5.61 3.83 -3.91
C MET A 39 5.35 3.32 -5.33
N LEU A 40 4.46 2.34 -5.49
CA LEU A 40 4.09 1.79 -6.80
C LEU A 40 3.17 2.74 -7.58
N ALA A 41 2.17 3.31 -6.91
CA ALA A 41 1.04 3.99 -7.52
C ALA A 41 1.14 5.51 -7.52
N SER A 42 2.12 6.11 -6.84
CA SER A 42 2.25 7.57 -6.76
C SER A 42 3.61 8.09 -7.21
N ASN A 43 3.70 9.41 -7.35
CA ASN A 43 4.96 10.13 -7.60
C ASN A 43 5.49 10.88 -6.37
N PHE A 44 5.03 10.55 -5.15
CA PHE A 44 5.40 11.25 -3.92
C PHE A 44 5.96 10.34 -2.81
N ARG A 45 6.01 9.03 -3.05
CA ARG A 45 6.64 8.04 -2.17
C ARG A 45 7.72 7.30 -2.94
N PHE A 46 8.92 7.24 -2.37
CA PHE A 46 10.10 6.74 -3.09
C PHE A 46 10.81 5.54 -2.44
N ALA A 47 10.44 5.21 -1.20
CA ALA A 47 11.01 4.08 -0.47
C ALA A 47 10.01 3.49 0.54
N THR A 48 10.19 2.21 0.83
CA THR A 48 9.45 1.45 1.85
C THR A 48 10.37 0.41 2.49
N GLU A 49 10.05 0.01 3.71
CA GLU A 49 10.81 -1.02 4.46
C GLU A 49 10.27 -2.43 4.18
N ASP A 50 8.99 -2.50 3.78
CA ASP A 50 8.23 -3.72 3.59
C ASP A 50 7.16 -3.55 2.50
N VAL A 51 6.58 -4.68 2.09
CA VAL A 51 5.45 -4.82 1.19
C VAL A 51 4.34 -5.57 1.90
N ASP A 52 3.34 -4.80 2.30
CA ASP A 52 2.08 -5.28 2.81
C ASP A 52 1.21 -5.84 1.68
N VAL A 53 0.89 -7.13 1.71
CA VAL A 53 0.05 -7.77 0.71
C VAL A 53 -1.21 -8.39 1.31
N SER A 54 -2.20 -8.68 0.46
CA SER A 54 -3.31 -9.56 0.82
C SER A 54 -3.49 -10.68 -0.21
N LYS A 55 -4.39 -11.63 0.10
CA LYS A 55 -4.69 -12.82 -0.71
C LYS A 55 -3.58 -13.87 -0.74
N LEU A 56 -2.78 -13.94 0.33
CA LEU A 56 -1.86 -15.05 0.53
C LEU A 56 -2.59 -16.29 1.06
N GLU A 57 -2.14 -17.46 0.64
CA GLU A 57 -2.58 -18.73 1.19
C GLU A 57 -1.88 -19.03 2.52
N HIS A 58 -2.60 -19.66 3.45
CA HIS A 58 -2.04 -20.10 4.73
C HIS A 58 -2.25 -21.60 4.93
N PRO A 59 -1.16 -22.40 5.07
CA PRO A 59 0.24 -21.97 5.04
C PRO A 59 0.70 -21.51 3.65
N LEU A 60 1.72 -20.63 3.60
CA LEU A 60 2.29 -20.18 2.32
C LEU A 60 2.82 -21.38 1.49
N PRO A 61 2.62 -21.39 0.16
CA PRO A 61 3.22 -22.40 -0.71
C PRO A 61 4.74 -22.43 -0.59
N ASP A 62 5.34 -23.62 -0.70
CA ASP A 62 6.78 -23.79 -0.50
C ASP A 62 7.63 -23.01 -1.52
N TRP A 63 7.13 -22.85 -2.75
CA TRP A 63 7.80 -22.03 -3.77
C TRP A 63 7.84 -20.55 -3.35
N LEU A 64 6.75 -20.04 -2.76
CA LEU A 64 6.63 -18.64 -2.36
C LEU A 64 7.50 -18.36 -1.14
N LYS A 65 7.47 -19.24 -0.12
CA LYS A 65 8.36 -19.15 1.05
C LYS A 65 9.84 -19.11 0.64
N ARG A 66 10.22 -19.94 -0.34
CA ARG A 66 11.60 -20.04 -0.81
C ARG A 66 12.03 -18.76 -1.53
N ILE A 67 11.26 -18.30 -2.51
CA ILE A 67 11.65 -17.13 -3.31
C ILE A 67 11.69 -15.85 -2.46
N THR A 68 10.77 -15.65 -1.51
CA THR A 68 10.79 -14.47 -0.64
C THR A 68 11.98 -14.48 0.32
N ALA A 69 12.36 -15.64 0.86
CA ALA A 69 13.54 -15.79 1.71
C ALA A 69 14.85 -15.58 0.91
N GLU A 70 14.92 -16.11 -0.32
CA GLU A 70 16.06 -15.89 -1.20
C GLU A 70 16.22 -14.40 -1.56
N LEU A 71 15.14 -13.70 -1.88
CA LEU A 71 15.16 -12.26 -2.17
C LEU A 71 15.60 -11.46 -0.94
N ALA A 72 15.08 -11.79 0.24
CA ALA A 72 15.50 -11.13 1.48
C ALA A 72 17.00 -11.27 1.72
N ALA A 73 17.54 -12.49 1.60
CA ALA A 73 18.96 -12.76 1.80
C ALA A 73 19.85 -12.10 0.74
N ARG A 74 19.42 -12.10 -0.53
CA ARG A 74 20.18 -11.50 -1.64
C ARG A 74 20.25 -9.98 -1.54
N ASN A 75 19.17 -9.34 -1.09
CA ASN A 75 19.06 -7.88 -1.04
C ASN A 75 19.33 -7.28 0.35
N GLY A 76 19.59 -8.09 1.37
CA GLY A 76 19.77 -7.61 2.75
C GLY A 76 18.49 -7.03 3.37
N TRP A 77 17.32 -7.44 2.88
CA TRP A 77 16.03 -7.00 3.40
C TRP A 77 15.64 -7.76 4.67
N ASP A 78 14.65 -7.22 5.38
CA ASP A 78 14.03 -7.90 6.50
C ASP A 78 13.44 -9.25 6.06
N ALA A 79 13.45 -10.26 6.92
CA ALA A 79 12.87 -11.57 6.60
C ALA A 79 11.35 -11.49 6.38
N ASP A 80 10.69 -10.51 7.00
CA ASP A 80 9.25 -10.26 6.91
C ASP A 80 8.91 -9.15 5.89
N TRP A 81 9.83 -8.81 4.98
CA TRP A 81 9.62 -7.77 3.95
C TRP A 81 8.39 -8.00 3.07
N PHE A 82 7.96 -9.26 2.91
CA PHE A 82 6.76 -9.65 2.17
C PHE A 82 5.81 -10.36 3.13
N ASN A 83 4.78 -9.66 3.60
CA ASN A 83 3.88 -10.16 4.63
C ASN A 83 2.43 -9.71 4.39
N ASP A 84 1.48 -10.37 5.05
CA ASP A 84 0.05 -10.05 4.94
C ASP A 84 -0.58 -9.56 6.25
N GLN A 85 0.22 -8.97 7.14
CA GLN A 85 -0.25 -8.44 8.42
C GLN A 85 -1.31 -7.33 8.22
N VAL A 86 -1.27 -6.63 7.09
CA VAL A 86 -2.26 -5.61 6.72
C VAL A 86 -3.68 -6.14 6.64
N VAL A 87 -3.89 -7.44 6.42
CA VAL A 87 -5.22 -8.06 6.25
C VAL A 87 -6.15 -7.73 7.44
N PHE A 88 -5.62 -7.70 8.66
CA PHE A 88 -6.39 -7.36 9.88
C PHE A 88 -6.84 -5.90 9.95
N HIS A 89 -6.32 -5.06 9.07
CA HIS A 89 -6.62 -3.63 9.03
C HIS A 89 -7.51 -3.22 7.87
N LEU A 90 -7.73 -4.11 6.90
CA LEU A 90 -8.54 -3.85 5.71
C LEU A 90 -10.02 -3.68 6.06
N SER A 91 -10.70 -2.87 5.26
CA SER A 91 -12.15 -2.69 5.39
C SER A 91 -12.88 -3.89 4.78
N PRO A 92 -13.85 -4.50 5.50
CA PRO A 92 -14.76 -5.46 4.90
C PRO A 92 -15.80 -4.82 3.96
N LEU A 93 -15.88 -3.48 3.93
CA LEU A 93 -16.77 -2.71 3.07
C LEU A 93 -16.10 -2.26 1.76
N ALA A 94 -14.80 -2.49 1.60
CA ALA A 94 -14.10 -2.19 0.36
C ALA A 94 -14.51 -3.19 -0.73
N ASP A 95 -14.92 -2.68 -1.88
CA ASP A 95 -15.28 -3.49 -3.05
C ASP A 95 -14.05 -3.68 -3.94
N ARG A 96 -13.77 -4.92 -4.34
CA ARG A 96 -12.57 -5.22 -5.13
C ARG A 96 -12.58 -4.55 -6.50
N ALA A 97 -13.74 -4.38 -7.14
CA ALA A 97 -13.80 -3.80 -8.49
C ALA A 97 -13.75 -2.27 -8.46
N ALA A 98 -14.29 -1.64 -7.40
CA ALA A 98 -14.33 -0.20 -7.26
C ALA A 98 -13.13 0.39 -6.49
N ASP A 99 -12.54 -0.37 -5.56
CA ASP A 99 -11.53 0.13 -4.61
C ASP A 99 -10.12 -0.41 -4.87
N HIS A 100 -9.94 -1.21 -5.92
CA HIS A 100 -8.62 -1.66 -6.38
C HIS A 100 -8.43 -1.40 -7.87
N LEU A 101 -7.22 -0.98 -8.20
CA LEU A 101 -6.75 -0.75 -9.56
C LEU A 101 -5.73 -1.82 -9.90
N GLU A 102 -5.80 -2.36 -11.11
CA GLU A 102 -4.73 -3.22 -11.63
C GLU A 102 -3.45 -2.39 -11.74
N PHE A 103 -2.38 -2.90 -11.15
CA PHE A 103 -1.06 -2.28 -11.24
C PHE A 103 -0.25 -2.89 -12.38
N GLY A 104 -0.23 -4.22 -12.47
CA GLY A 104 0.43 -4.91 -13.56
C GLY A 104 0.58 -6.41 -13.31
N THR A 105 1.15 -7.06 -14.32
CA THR A 105 1.47 -8.49 -14.30
C THR A 105 2.98 -8.68 -14.40
N PHE A 106 3.47 -9.75 -13.78
CA PHE A 106 4.89 -10.04 -13.62
C PHE A 106 5.20 -11.49 -14.01
N PRO A 107 6.35 -11.76 -14.64
CA PRO A 107 7.43 -10.80 -14.90
C PRO A 107 7.16 -9.82 -16.06
N ARG A 108 7.82 -8.66 -16.01
CA ARG A 108 7.72 -7.56 -16.99
C ARG A 108 8.41 -7.84 -18.32
N ASP A 109 9.15 -8.95 -18.43
CA ASP A 109 9.94 -9.31 -19.61
C ASP A 109 9.15 -9.99 -20.74
N GLY A 110 7.82 -10.13 -20.58
CA GLY A 110 6.93 -10.72 -21.57
C GLY A 110 6.83 -12.24 -21.53
N THR A 111 7.48 -12.91 -20.58
CA THR A 111 7.23 -14.33 -20.31
C THR A 111 5.86 -14.53 -19.64
N SER A 112 5.40 -15.78 -19.51
CA SER A 112 4.05 -16.07 -18.98
C SER A 112 3.87 -15.46 -17.58
N PRO A 113 2.86 -14.60 -17.35
CA PRO A 113 2.70 -13.92 -16.07
C PRO A 113 2.24 -14.90 -14.98
N GLY A 114 3.07 -15.08 -13.95
CA GLY A 114 2.74 -15.87 -12.77
C GLY A 114 2.26 -15.02 -11.59
N LEU A 115 2.40 -13.70 -11.64
CA LEU A 115 1.95 -12.77 -10.59
C LEU A 115 1.10 -11.64 -11.17
N GLU A 116 -0.06 -11.40 -10.57
CA GLU A 116 -0.89 -10.22 -10.82
C GLU A 116 -0.94 -9.35 -9.57
N VAL A 117 -0.67 -8.06 -9.74
CA VAL A 117 -0.64 -7.08 -8.65
C VAL A 117 -1.72 -6.05 -8.87
N SER A 118 -2.51 -5.80 -7.82
CA SER A 118 -3.42 -4.65 -7.72
C SER A 118 -3.02 -3.74 -6.56
N VAL A 119 -3.39 -2.47 -6.62
CA VAL A 119 -3.22 -1.48 -5.54
C VAL A 119 -4.57 -0.86 -5.18
N PRO A 120 -4.78 -0.37 -3.95
CA PRO A 120 -5.97 0.40 -3.59
C PRO A 120 -6.13 1.65 -4.46
N SER A 121 -7.37 2.05 -4.69
CA SER A 121 -7.69 3.40 -5.16
C SER A 121 -7.14 4.44 -4.18
N ALA A 122 -6.87 5.65 -4.65
CA ALA A 122 -6.39 6.73 -3.79
C ALA A 122 -7.36 7.00 -2.61
N ALA A 123 -8.66 6.89 -2.87
CA ALA A 123 -9.71 7.05 -1.87
C ALA A 123 -9.64 5.98 -0.78
N TYR A 124 -9.49 4.71 -1.16
CA TYR A 124 -9.37 3.64 -0.17
C TYR A 124 -8.03 3.70 0.59
N LEU A 125 -6.94 4.04 -0.08
CA LEU A 125 -5.63 4.21 0.56
C LEU A 125 -5.63 5.36 1.57
N LEU A 126 -6.30 6.47 1.25
CA LEU A 126 -6.51 7.59 2.18
C LEU A 126 -7.27 7.14 3.43
N ALA A 127 -8.36 6.37 3.27
CA ALA A 127 -9.12 5.85 4.39
C ALA A 127 -8.27 4.91 5.29
N LEU A 128 -7.43 4.07 4.70
CA LEU A 128 -6.50 3.20 5.43
C LEU A 128 -5.47 4.03 6.23
N LYS A 129 -4.89 5.08 5.62
CA LYS A 129 -3.95 5.98 6.29
C LYS A 129 -4.62 6.73 7.45
N LEU A 130 -5.82 7.28 7.25
CA LEU A 130 -6.59 7.96 8.31
C LEU A 130 -6.96 7.03 9.47
N LYS A 131 -7.24 5.76 9.19
CA LYS A 131 -7.50 4.75 10.23
C LYS A 131 -6.24 4.36 11.00
N ALA A 132 -5.11 4.20 10.31
CA ALA A 132 -3.89 3.69 10.89
C ALA A 132 -3.03 4.75 11.57
N PHE A 133 -3.27 6.04 11.30
CA PHE A 133 -2.41 7.14 11.73
C PHE A 133 -2.09 7.12 13.23
N ARG A 134 -0.80 7.21 13.56
CA ARG A 134 -0.30 7.22 14.95
C ARG A 134 0.34 8.57 15.26
N ILE A 135 -0.39 9.42 15.99
CA ILE A 135 0.08 10.76 16.42
C ILE A 135 1.40 10.69 17.22
N THR A 136 1.70 9.56 17.85
CA THR A 136 2.83 9.40 18.77
C THR A 136 4.11 8.87 18.13
N ASP A 137 4.17 8.65 16.82
CA ASP A 137 5.39 8.20 16.13
C ASP A 137 6.09 9.39 15.44
N PRO A 138 7.07 10.05 16.09
CA PRO A 138 7.73 11.23 15.52
C PRO A 138 8.62 10.92 14.32
N VAL A 139 9.07 9.66 14.16
CA VAL A 139 9.97 9.28 13.06
C VAL A 139 9.18 9.06 11.77
N ARG A 140 8.03 8.38 11.87
CA ARG A 140 7.15 8.11 10.70
C ARG A 140 6.10 9.19 10.50
N GLY A 141 5.83 10.01 11.51
CA GLY A 141 4.74 10.98 11.54
C GLY A 141 4.76 12.01 10.41
N GLU A 142 5.93 12.54 10.05
CA GLU A 142 6.02 13.53 8.96
C GLU A 142 5.75 12.89 7.58
N THR A 143 6.29 11.70 7.34
CA THR A 143 6.05 10.97 6.10
C THR A 143 4.58 10.54 5.98
N GLU A 144 3.97 10.03 7.06
CA GLU A 144 2.55 9.72 7.08
C GLU A 144 1.68 10.97 6.87
N ARG A 145 2.10 12.11 7.43
CA ARG A 145 1.42 13.39 7.24
C ARG A 145 1.43 13.82 5.77
N LEU A 146 2.59 13.76 5.12
CA LEU A 146 2.73 14.09 3.70
C LEU A 146 1.94 13.11 2.81
N ASP A 147 1.96 11.82 3.12
CA ASP A 147 1.15 10.81 2.41
C ASP A 147 -0.34 11.17 2.45
N ILE A 148 -0.88 11.51 3.63
CA ILE A 148 -2.30 11.89 3.82
C ILE A 148 -2.63 13.15 3.02
N LEU A 149 -1.82 14.20 3.11
CA LEU A 149 -2.07 15.46 2.39
C LEU A 149 -2.03 15.28 0.87
N ASN A 150 -1.07 14.49 0.37
CA ASN A 150 -0.96 14.21 -1.05
C ASN A 150 -2.16 13.38 -1.54
N LEU A 151 -2.59 12.37 -0.78
CA LEU A 151 -3.79 11.61 -1.08
C LEU A 151 -5.06 12.47 -1.05
N MET A 152 -5.21 13.39 -0.08
CA MET A 152 -6.33 14.33 -0.05
C MET A 152 -6.38 15.17 -1.33
N LYS A 153 -5.24 15.69 -1.80
CA LYS A 153 -5.14 16.43 -3.09
C LYS A 153 -5.52 15.57 -4.29
N VAL A 154 -5.05 14.32 -4.34
CA VAL A 154 -5.37 13.35 -5.41
C VAL A 154 -6.87 13.07 -5.46
N VAL A 155 -7.50 12.88 -4.30
CA VAL A 155 -8.94 12.56 -4.17
C VAL A 155 -9.81 13.80 -4.35
N GLY A 156 -9.27 15.01 -4.19
CA GLY A 156 -10.01 16.26 -4.26
C GLY A 156 -10.72 16.62 -2.95
N ILE A 157 -10.17 16.17 -1.81
CA ILE A 157 -10.66 16.48 -0.47
C ILE A 157 -9.89 17.68 0.07
N SER A 158 -10.60 18.67 0.58
CA SER A 158 -10.01 19.92 1.09
C SER A 158 -10.39 20.24 2.52
N THR A 159 -11.37 19.52 3.08
CA THR A 159 -11.86 19.75 4.44
C THR A 159 -11.68 18.51 5.33
N VAL A 160 -11.66 18.75 6.64
CA VAL A 160 -11.59 17.68 7.64
C VAL A 160 -12.83 16.80 7.54
N GLU A 161 -14.00 17.41 7.37
CA GLU A 161 -15.30 16.74 7.32
C GLU A 161 -15.42 15.81 6.11
N GLU A 162 -14.93 16.22 4.94
CA GLU A 162 -14.85 15.35 3.75
C GLU A 162 -13.92 14.15 3.98
N ALA A 163 -12.77 14.34 4.65
CA ALA A 163 -11.86 13.26 4.99
C ALA A 163 -12.49 12.26 5.97
N ILE A 164 -13.22 12.74 6.97
CA ILE A 164 -13.96 11.89 7.92
C ILE A 164 -15.12 11.17 7.22
N ALA A 165 -15.83 11.83 6.31
CA ALA A 165 -16.89 11.19 5.53
C ALA A 165 -16.32 10.07 4.64
N LEU A 166 -15.17 10.29 4.00
CA LEU A 166 -14.46 9.25 3.26
C LEU A 166 -14.04 8.08 4.18
N LEU A 167 -13.45 8.38 5.35
CA LEU A 167 -13.12 7.36 6.33
C LEU A 167 -14.36 6.52 6.70
N GLY A 168 -15.51 7.17 6.90
CA GLY A 168 -16.77 6.53 7.26
C GLY A 168 -17.32 5.58 6.22
N ARG A 169 -17.01 5.78 4.92
CA ARG A 169 -17.41 4.84 3.85
C ARG A 169 -16.79 3.46 4.03
N TYR A 170 -15.56 3.40 4.53
CA TYR A 170 -14.81 2.15 4.71
C TYR A 170 -14.78 1.68 6.17
N PHE A 171 -14.76 2.61 7.13
CA PHE A 171 -14.59 2.33 8.55
C PHE A 171 -15.57 3.16 9.40
N PRO A 172 -16.89 2.84 9.38
CA PRO A 172 -17.91 3.62 10.09
C PRO A 172 -17.63 3.80 11.58
N VAL A 173 -17.13 2.76 12.25
CA VAL A 173 -16.80 2.80 13.68
C VAL A 173 -15.66 3.77 13.96
N SER A 174 -14.62 3.78 13.12
CA SER A 174 -13.50 4.73 13.25
C SER A 174 -13.95 6.17 12.98
N ALA A 175 -14.84 6.39 12.01
CA ALA A 175 -15.37 7.72 11.74
C ALA A 175 -16.28 8.24 12.86
N ALA A 176 -17.01 7.35 13.55
CA ALA A 176 -17.84 7.71 14.71
C ALA A 176 -17.02 8.12 15.94
N SER A 177 -15.75 7.70 16.03
CA SER A 177 -14.81 8.08 17.09
C SER A 177 -13.58 8.78 16.49
N SER A 178 -13.85 9.83 15.72
CA SER A 178 -12.87 10.50 14.86
C SER A 178 -12.12 11.65 15.55
N GLU A 179 -12.16 11.77 16.87
CA GLU A 179 -11.52 12.88 17.60
C GLU A 179 -10.02 12.97 17.29
N LYS A 180 -9.35 11.81 17.14
CA LYS A 180 -7.94 11.72 16.77
C LYS A 180 -7.70 12.25 15.35
N GLN A 181 -8.52 11.85 14.39
CA GLN A 181 -8.42 12.27 13.00
C GLN A 181 -8.76 13.75 12.85
N HIS A 182 -9.77 14.25 13.57
CA HIS A 182 -10.08 15.67 13.63
C HIS A 182 -8.93 16.49 14.20
N PHE A 183 -8.36 16.05 15.34
CA PHE A 183 -7.20 16.72 15.92
C PHE A 183 -6.04 16.74 14.93
N LEU A 184 -5.74 15.60 14.32
CA LEU A 184 -4.68 15.48 13.34
C LEU A 184 -4.86 16.46 12.17
N LEU A 185 -5.99 16.35 11.46
CA LEU A 185 -6.23 17.08 10.22
C LEU A 185 -6.33 18.59 10.45
N LYS A 186 -6.83 19.04 11.61
CA LYS A 186 -6.85 20.48 11.99
C LYS A 186 -5.46 21.05 12.24
N ASN A 187 -4.50 20.22 12.65
CA ASN A 187 -3.13 20.63 12.92
C ASN A 187 -2.20 20.39 11.71
N MET A 188 -2.72 19.85 10.60
CA MET A 188 -2.01 19.83 9.32
C MET A 188 -2.26 21.14 8.58
N ASP A 189 -1.20 21.75 8.04
CA ASP A 189 -1.39 22.81 7.05
C ASP A 189 -1.94 22.20 5.77
N LEU A 190 -3.24 22.43 5.52
CA LEU A 190 -3.95 22.01 4.30
C LEU A 190 -3.60 22.89 3.08
N GLY A 191 -2.62 23.80 3.21
CA GLY A 191 -2.17 24.80 2.24
C GLY A 191 -2.25 24.40 0.76
N GLY A 192 -2.78 25.33 -0.04
CA GLY A 192 -3.00 25.20 -1.48
C GLY A 192 -1.81 25.59 -2.34
N GLY A 193 -1.79 25.06 -3.57
CA GLY A 193 -0.97 25.61 -4.66
C GLY A 193 0.17 24.74 -5.19
N ALA A 194 -0.01 23.42 -5.31
CA ALA A 194 0.81 22.59 -6.20
C ALA A 194 -0.11 21.65 -6.99
N ASP A 195 0.29 21.30 -8.21
CA ASP A 195 -0.41 20.30 -9.02
C ASP A 195 -0.65 19.03 -8.20
N ALA A 196 -1.84 18.44 -8.33
CA ALA A 196 -2.16 17.22 -7.63
C ALA A 196 -1.10 16.15 -7.97
N PRO A 197 -0.53 15.46 -6.97
CA PRO A 197 0.35 14.34 -7.24
C PRO A 197 -0.36 13.32 -8.13
N LYS A 198 0.40 12.61 -8.96
CA LYS A 198 -0.18 11.63 -9.88
C LYS A 198 -0.48 10.35 -9.12
N TYR A 199 -1.70 9.85 -9.28
CA TYR A 199 -2.13 8.52 -8.86
C TYR A 199 -3.08 7.98 -9.95
N PRO A 200 -3.02 6.68 -10.30
CA PRO A 200 -3.95 6.06 -11.23
C PRO A 200 -5.41 6.33 -10.83
N ARG A 201 -6.27 6.63 -11.81
CA ARG A 201 -7.71 6.83 -11.59
C ARG A 201 -8.48 5.56 -11.94
#